data_AF-A0A1Z4BUV2-F1
#
_entry.id   AF-A0A1Z4BUV2-F1
#
_cell.length_a   1.000
_cell.length_b   1.000
_cell.length_c   1.000
_cell.angle_alpha   90.00
_cell.angle_beta   90.00
_cell.angle_gamma   90.00
#
_symmetry.space_group_name_H-M   'P 1'
#
loop_
_entity.id
_entity.type
_entity.pdbx_description
1 polymer ?
#
loop_
_entity_poly.entity_id
_entity_poly.type
_entity_poly.pdbx_seq_one_letter_code
_entity_poly.pdbx_strand_id
1 'polypeptide(L)'
;MLIICADCACSDGALHEPFCTQEICPFCGTPLVSCDCMSKVLALSPEEQHAVDAYIDDEMEPLKSINERWAAALDKKGRVPFIAQEHRAEAL
;
A
#
# COMPACT_ATOMS: atom_id res chain seq x y z
N MET A 1 -14.64 -22.20 -4.37
CA MET A 1 -14.20 -21.08 -5.23
C MET A 1 -13.06 -20.41 -4.47
N LEU A 2 -11.89 -20.21 -5.07
CA LEU A 2 -10.81 -19.49 -4.41
C LEU A 2 -11.12 -17.99 -4.52
N ILE A 3 -11.28 -17.32 -3.40
CA ILE A 3 -11.49 -15.87 -3.39
C ILE A 3 -10.12 -15.22 -3.30
N ILE A 4 -9.78 -14.51 -4.36
CA ILE A 4 -8.46 -13.90 -4.52
C ILE A 4 -8.63 -12.41 -4.85
N CYS A 5 -7.63 -11.61 -4.51
CA CYS A 5 -7.56 -10.24 -4.97
C CYS A 5 -7.54 -10.20 -6.50
N ALA A 6 -8.38 -9.36 -7.12
CA ALA A 6 -8.43 -9.24 -8.59
C ALA A 6 -7.13 -8.66 -9.19
N ASP A 7 -6.39 -7.87 -8.41
CA ASP A 7 -5.23 -7.13 -8.89
C ASP A 7 -3.91 -7.89 -8.67
N CYS A 8 -3.78 -8.63 -7.56
CA CYS A 8 -2.54 -9.35 -7.25
C CYS A 8 -2.72 -10.86 -6.98
N ALA A 9 -3.94 -11.39 -7.11
CA ALA A 9 -4.27 -12.81 -6.91
C ALA A 9 -3.94 -13.39 -5.51
N CYS A 10 -3.63 -12.56 -4.51
CA CYS A 10 -3.43 -13.06 -3.15
C CYS A 10 -4.73 -13.65 -2.59
N SER A 11 -4.61 -14.68 -1.76
CA SER A 11 -5.76 -15.37 -1.15
C SER A 11 -6.29 -14.62 0.08
N ASP A 12 -7.52 -14.92 0.47
CA ASP A 12 -8.11 -14.40 1.71
C ASP A 12 -7.21 -14.63 2.93
N GLY A 13 -7.06 -13.61 3.76
CA GLY A 13 -6.16 -13.58 4.92
C GLY A 13 -4.67 -13.46 4.61
N ALA A 14 -4.26 -13.49 3.33
CA ALA A 14 -2.87 -13.23 2.93
C ALA A 14 -2.61 -11.72 2.77
N LEU A 15 -1.34 -11.32 2.85
CA LEU A 15 -0.95 -9.95 2.47
C LEU A 15 -1.01 -9.80 0.95
N HIS A 16 -1.31 -8.58 0.50
CA HIS A 16 -1.19 -8.23 -0.90
C HIS A 16 0.28 -8.27 -1.36
N GLU A 17 0.50 -8.50 -2.65
CA GLU A 17 1.82 -8.28 -3.24
C GLU A 17 2.13 -6.77 -3.27
N PRO A 18 3.42 -6.38 -3.26
CA PRO A 18 3.82 -4.99 -3.44
C PRO A 18 3.12 -4.34 -4.64
N PHE A 19 2.72 -3.08 -4.48
CA PHE A 19 2.03 -2.26 -5.49
C PHE A 19 0.60 -2.70 -5.88
N CYS A 20 -0.02 -3.62 -5.12
CA CYS A 20 -1.43 -3.93 -5.32
C CYS A 20 -2.33 -2.70 -5.08
N THR A 21 -3.18 -2.38 -6.06
CA THR A 21 -4.12 -1.25 -6.00
C THR A 21 -5.28 -1.45 -5.03
N GLN A 22 -5.56 -2.69 -4.60
CA GLN A 22 -6.57 -2.99 -3.57
C GLN A 22 -6.04 -2.95 -2.13
N GLU A 23 -4.72 -2.84 -1.93
CA GLU A 23 -4.18 -2.89 -0.58
C GLU A 23 -4.60 -1.67 0.24
N ILE A 24 -5.04 -1.92 1.47
CA ILE A 24 -5.52 -0.89 2.38
C ILE A 24 -4.36 -0.35 3.23
N CYS A 25 -4.28 0.98 3.32
CA CYS A 25 -3.30 1.67 4.15
C CYS A 25 -3.56 1.40 5.65
N PRO A 26 -2.59 0.84 6.39
CA PRO A 26 -2.77 0.54 7.81
C PRO A 26 -2.73 1.80 8.71
N PHE A 27 -2.47 2.98 8.15
CA PHE A 27 -2.49 4.25 8.88
C PHE A 27 -3.85 4.96 8.81
N CYS A 28 -4.54 4.91 7.66
CA CYS A 28 -5.78 5.66 7.43
C CYS A 28 -6.98 4.84 6.95
N GLY A 29 -6.79 3.57 6.58
CA GLY A 29 -7.87 2.69 6.14
C GLY A 29 -8.38 2.91 4.71
N THR A 30 -7.79 3.83 3.94
CA THR A 30 -8.07 4.02 2.50
C THR A 30 -7.12 3.18 1.65
N PRO A 31 -7.40 2.92 0.36
CA PRO A 31 -6.45 2.26 -0.53
C PRO A 31 -5.08 2.97 -0.53
N LEU A 32 -3.99 2.19 -0.49
CA LEU A 32 -2.61 2.71 -0.44
C LEU A 32 -2.34 3.68 -1.58
N VAL A 33 -2.78 3.32 -2.78
CA VAL A 33 -2.61 4.10 -4.02
C VAL A 33 -3.36 5.45 -4.03
N SER A 34 -4.24 5.68 -3.05
CA SER A 34 -5.03 6.91 -2.93
C SER A 34 -4.81 7.64 -1.62
N CYS A 35 -3.84 7.21 -0.80
CA CYS A 35 -3.59 7.82 0.50
C CYS A 35 -2.40 8.79 0.48
N ASP A 36 -2.49 9.85 1.29
CA ASP A 36 -1.37 10.80 1.48
C ASP A 36 -0.48 10.42 2.69
N CYS A 37 -0.56 9.17 3.17
CA CYS A 37 0.14 8.78 4.39
C CYS A 37 1.65 8.68 4.19
N MET A 38 2.14 8.29 3.00
CA MET A 38 3.56 8.18 2.71
C MET A 38 4.30 9.49 3.04
N SER A 39 3.84 10.60 2.48
CA SER A 39 4.40 11.94 2.71
C SER A 39 4.45 12.32 4.18
N LYS A 40 3.38 12.04 4.92
CA LYS A 40 3.24 12.41 6.33
C LYS A 40 4.07 11.52 7.26
N VAL A 41 4.07 10.21 7.01
CA VAL A 41 4.74 9.21 7.85
C VAL A 41 6.25 9.24 7.64
N LEU A 42 6.70 9.38 6.39
CA LEU A 42 8.13 9.48 6.08
C LEU A 42 8.69 10.89 6.29
N ALA A 43 7.81 11.88 6.54
CA ALA A 43 8.17 13.29 6.64
C ALA A 43 9.01 13.74 5.44
N LEU A 44 8.51 13.47 4.23
CA LEU A 44 9.23 13.76 2.99
C LEU A 44 9.59 15.24 2.90
N SER A 45 10.83 15.51 2.51
CA SER A 45 11.28 16.83 2.09
C SER A 45 10.58 17.28 0.80
N PRO A 46 10.61 18.59 0.46
CA PRO A 46 10.02 19.07 -0.79
C PRO A 46 10.58 18.41 -2.05
N GLU A 47 11.87 18.05 -2.05
CA GLU A 47 12.53 17.34 -3.16
C GLU A 47 12.00 15.91 -3.30
N GLU A 48 11.91 15.19 -2.19
CA GLU A 48 11.34 13.83 -2.17
C GLU A 48 9.86 13.83 -2.55
N GLN A 49 9.08 14.81 -2.07
CA GLN A 49 7.69 14.96 -2.46
C GLN A 49 7.56 15.19 -3.96
N HIS A 50 8.41 16.05 -4.55
CA HIS A 50 8.42 16.27 -5.99
C HIS A 50 8.74 14.99 -6.78
N ALA A 51 9.69 14.17 -6.29
CA ALA A 51 10.02 12.90 -6.93
C ALA A 51 8.86 11.90 -6.91
N VAL A 52 8.10 11.83 -5.79
CA VAL A 52 6.88 11.02 -5.69
C VAL A 52 5.81 11.52 -6.65
N ASP A 53 5.54 12.83 -6.66
CA ASP A 53 4.50 13.43 -7.49
C ASP A 53 4.80 13.32 -8.99
N ALA A 54 6.08 13.42 -9.37
CA ALA A 54 6.52 13.33 -10.77
C ALA A 54 6.58 11.88 -11.29
N TYR A 55 6.68 10.89 -10.39
CA TYR A 55 6.71 9.45 -10.68
C TYR A 55 7.62 9.10 -11.88
N ILE A 56 8.87 9.56 -11.85
CA ILE A 56 9.76 9.47 -13.01
C ILE A 56 10.31 8.04 -13.20
N ASP A 57 10.93 7.48 -12.16
CA ASP A 57 11.57 6.16 -12.15
C ASP A 57 11.77 5.68 -10.69
N ASP A 58 11.18 4.55 -10.31
CA ASP A 58 11.21 3.99 -8.95
C ASP A 58 12.46 3.16 -8.64
N GLU A 59 13.32 2.91 -9.62
CA GLU A 59 14.64 2.31 -9.43
C GLU A 59 15.74 3.35 -9.17
N MET A 60 15.41 4.64 -9.29
CA MET A 60 16.33 5.76 -9.16
C MET A 60 16.10 6.59 -7.89
N GLU A 61 17.15 7.24 -7.39
CA GLU A 61 17.03 8.16 -6.26
C GLU A 61 16.29 9.45 -6.67
N PRO A 62 15.49 10.05 -5.77
CA PRO A 62 15.23 9.59 -4.40
C PRO A 62 14.07 8.56 -4.29
N LEU A 63 13.37 8.26 -5.39
CA LEU A 63 12.13 7.47 -5.35
C LEU A 63 12.35 6.03 -4.87
N LYS A 64 13.47 5.42 -5.25
CA LYS A 64 13.89 4.10 -4.75
C LYS A 64 13.93 4.05 -3.22
N SER A 65 14.71 4.95 -2.59
CA SER A 65 14.86 4.97 -1.14
C SER A 65 13.57 5.40 -0.42
N ILE A 66 12.72 6.20 -1.07
CA ILE A 66 11.37 6.50 -0.57
C ILE A 66 10.51 5.23 -0.53
N ASN A 67 10.47 4.45 -1.61
CA ASN A 67 9.69 3.22 -1.70
C ASN A 67 10.18 2.16 -0.70
N GLU A 68 11.48 1.99 -0.54
CA GLU A 68 12.07 1.08 0.46
C GLU A 68 11.68 1.48 1.89
N ARG A 69 11.79 2.78 2.23
CA ARG A 69 11.35 3.29 3.54
C ARG A 69 9.85 3.15 3.75
N TRP A 70 9.06 3.34 2.70
CA TRP A 70 7.62 3.19 2.79
C TRP A 70 7.22 1.74 3.04
N ALA A 71 7.81 0.78 2.31
CA ALA A 71 7.60 -0.64 2.56
C ALA A 71 7.95 -1.02 4.00
N ALA A 72 9.11 -0.57 4.51
CA ALA A 72 9.51 -0.80 5.89
C ALA A 72 8.54 -0.18 6.91
N ALA A 73 7.98 1.00 6.63
CA ALA A 73 6.99 1.65 7.50
C ALA A 73 5.67 0.88 7.54
N LEU A 74 5.22 0.34 6.39
CA LEU A 74 4.04 -0.51 6.29
C LEU A 74 4.21 -1.82 7.07
N ASP A 75 5.33 -2.50 6.89
CA ASP A 75 5.64 -3.74 7.63
C ASP A 75 5.70 -3.49 9.13
N LYS A 76 6.36 -2.41 9.56
CA LYS A 76 6.45 -2.02 10.97
C LYS A 76 5.09 -1.69 11.58
N LYS A 77 4.19 -1.06 10.82
CA LYS A 77 2.83 -0.75 11.27
C LYS A 77 1.95 -2.01 11.35
N GLY A 78 2.26 -3.01 10.52
CA GLY A 78 1.43 -4.19 10.29
C GLY A 78 0.52 -3.96 9.09
N ARG A 79 0.88 -4.56 7.95
CA ARG A 79 0.07 -4.52 6.72
C ARG A 79 -1.28 -5.20 6.95
N VAL A 80 -2.30 -4.71 6.25
CA VAL A 80 -3.67 -5.23 6.37
C VAL A 80 -3.82 -6.44 5.44
N PRO A 81 -4.19 -7.63 5.97
CA PRO A 81 -4.50 -8.78 5.12
C PRO A 81 -5.68 -8.51 4.19
N PHE A 82 -5.64 -9.11 3.00
CA PHE A 82 -6.77 -9.12 2.09
C PHE A 82 -7.96 -9.83 2.75
N ILE A 83 -9.13 -9.19 2.72
CA ILE A 83 -10.39 -9.79 3.20
C ILE A 83 -11.34 -9.94 2.01
N ALA A 84 -11.66 -11.18 1.70
CA ALA A 84 -12.64 -11.54 0.69
C ALA A 84 -14.03 -10.95 1.01
N GLN A 85 -14.68 -10.36 0.01
CA GLN A 85 -15.98 -9.69 0.16
C GLN A 85 -17.10 -10.62 0.68
N GLU A 86 -16.94 -11.94 0.56
CA GLU A 86 -17.92 -12.94 1.01
C GLU A 86 -18.14 -12.91 2.54
N HIS A 87 -17.24 -12.28 3.32
CA HIS A 87 -17.38 -12.11 4.77
C HIS A 87 -18.20 -10.89 5.21
N ARG A 88 -18.57 -9.96 4.31
CA ARG A 88 -19.40 -8.79 4.67
C ARG A 88 -20.90 -9.05 4.61
N ALA A 89 -21.33 -10.14 3.95
CA ALA A 89 -22.74 -10.47 3.77
C ALA A 89 -23.36 -11.21 4.98
N GLU A 90 -22.55 -11.78 5.88
CA GLU A 90 -23.03 -12.51 7.07
C GLU A 90 -23.09 -11.65 8.35
N ALA A 91 -22.73 -10.36 8.24
CA ALA A 91 -22.69 -9.43 9.37
C ALA A 91 -23.86 -8.41 9.38
N LEU A 92 -24.93 -8.65 8.62
CA LEU A 92 -26.17 -7.86 8.60
C LEU A 92 -27.41 -8.75 8.79
#